data_AF-A0A514X0L8-F1
#
_entry.id   AF-A0A514X0L8-F1
#
_cell.length_a   1.000
_cell.length_b   1.000
_cell.length_c   1.000
_cell.angle_alpha   90.00
_cell.angle_beta   90.00
_cell.angle_gamma   90.00
#
_symmetry.space_group_name_H-M   'P 1'
#
loop_
_entity.id
_entity.type
_entity.pdbx_description
1 polymer ?
#
loop_
_entity_poly.entity_id
_entity_poly.type
_entity_poly.pdbx_seq_one_letter_code
_entity_poly.pdbx_strand_id
1 'polypeptide(L)'
;MKKETISEGIEKISSKWYIWFFPVVAFIITAVLMWRYFEGVGPKIKIYFDDGANIQAERTRITYRGVTIGMVNKVSISDDNKEVIAYATLQKDAEDFAVEGTKFWIVTPKVSIQGISGLETLIQGPYIATQPGKGAKTKTFKGKLESESNDPLEDTVPYHLETTNVESINPGDSVTYRGMKIGSVTKVNLSKSAQTILVQINVQDKFVRLVRSNTVFWRKVGIQAKLGLFKSEVKINSLDSIIHGGIDMFTPEPPGEISKWGSKFVLYDGPPKDYQKWNPKLEAK
;
A
#
# COMPACT_ATOMS: atom_id res chain seq x y z
N MET A 1 1.65 -7.64 106.48
CA MET A 1 1.68 -8.68 105.43
C MET A 1 1.60 -8.01 104.07
N LYS A 2 2.46 -8.46 103.17
CA LYS A 2 2.84 -7.95 101.83
C LYS A 2 1.66 -7.84 100.84
N LYS A 3 1.73 -6.87 99.92
CA LYS A 3 1.48 -6.99 98.45
C LYS A 3 1.63 -5.60 97.82
N GLU A 4 2.83 -5.25 97.35
CA GLU A 4 3.31 -5.45 95.97
C GLU A 4 2.61 -4.53 94.96
N THR A 5 3.33 -3.46 94.64
CA THR A 5 3.30 -2.71 93.39
C THR A 5 3.27 -3.65 92.18
N ILE A 6 2.32 -3.46 91.28
CA ILE A 6 2.48 -3.89 89.88
C ILE A 6 2.16 -2.68 89.01
N SER A 7 3.22 -2.03 88.53
CA SER A 7 3.16 -1.20 87.34
C SER A 7 3.24 -2.15 86.14
N GLU A 8 2.25 -2.13 85.26
CA GLU A 8 2.39 -2.74 83.94
C GLU A 8 2.22 -1.66 82.87
N GLY A 9 3.31 -1.53 82.10
CA GLY A 9 3.49 -0.50 81.10
C GLY A 9 2.52 -0.68 79.93
N ILE A 10 1.78 0.37 79.65
CA ILE A 10 1.14 0.55 78.35
C ILE A 10 2.27 0.85 77.37
N GLU A 11 2.75 -0.17 76.65
CA GLU A 11 3.68 0.00 75.54
C GLU A 11 3.05 0.94 74.51
N LYS A 12 3.60 2.17 74.48
CA LYS A 12 3.20 3.22 73.57
C LYS A 12 3.72 2.85 72.19
N ILE A 13 2.88 2.19 71.38
CA ILE A 13 3.23 1.83 70.00
C ILE A 13 3.41 3.12 69.19
N SER A 14 4.64 3.63 69.15
CA SER A 14 5.08 4.74 68.29
C SER A 14 5.09 4.25 66.84
N SER A 15 3.92 4.15 66.23
CA SER A 15 3.78 3.49 64.94
C SER A 15 3.80 4.53 63.81
N LYS A 16 4.97 5.09 63.48
CA LYS A 16 5.15 5.94 62.27
C LYS A 16 5.01 5.16 60.94
N TRP A 17 4.67 3.87 60.98
CA TRP A 17 4.58 2.99 59.81
C TRP A 17 3.51 3.41 58.79
N TYR A 18 2.41 4.03 59.23
CA TYR A 18 1.38 4.57 58.33
C TYR A 18 1.89 5.72 57.45
N ILE A 19 2.92 6.45 57.90
CA ILE A 19 3.55 7.54 57.13
C ILE A 19 4.27 6.97 55.91
N TRP A 20 4.79 5.75 56.01
CA TRP A 20 5.46 5.04 54.92
C TRP A 20 4.52 4.21 54.05
N PHE A 21 3.29 3.95 54.49
CA PHE A 21 2.28 3.26 53.70
C PHE A 21 1.94 4.01 52.41
N PHE A 22 1.77 5.33 52.50
CA PHE A 22 1.46 6.17 51.35
C PHE A 22 2.55 6.14 50.25
N PRO A 23 3.85 6.34 50.57
CA PRO A 23 4.95 6.14 49.61
C PRO A 23 4.99 4.76 48.97
N VAL A 24 4.75 3.69 49.73
CA VAL A 24 4.78 2.31 49.21
C VAL A 24 3.63 2.07 48.24
N VAL A 25 2.42 2.52 48.60
CA VAL A 25 1.24 2.43 47.70
C VAL A 25 1.48 3.24 46.42
N ALA A 26 2.01 4.46 46.53
CA ALA A 26 2.36 5.28 45.38
C ALA A 26 3.39 4.55 44.49
N PHE A 27 4.45 3.99 45.07
CA PHE A 27 5.46 3.22 44.35
C PHE A 27 4.85 2.02 43.61
N ILE A 28 3.97 1.25 44.26
CA ILE A 28 3.30 0.10 43.63
C ILE A 28 2.43 0.56 42.45
N ILE A 29 1.63 1.62 42.62
CA ILE A 29 0.82 2.18 41.53
C ILE A 29 1.72 2.61 40.37
N THR A 30 2.85 3.25 40.68
CA THR A 30 3.80 3.73 39.66
C THR A 30 4.46 2.57 38.92
N ALA A 31 4.84 1.51 39.65
CA ALA A 31 5.38 0.28 39.08
C ALA A 31 4.35 -0.43 38.18
N VAL A 32 3.08 -0.50 38.60
CA VAL A 32 1.99 -1.09 37.81
C VAL A 32 1.73 -0.27 36.54
N LEU A 33 1.65 1.06 36.64
CA LEU A 33 1.48 1.94 35.49
C LEU A 33 2.66 1.84 34.51
N MET A 34 3.88 1.79 35.04
CA MET A 34 5.10 1.61 34.25
C MET A 34 5.10 0.26 33.54
N TRP A 35 4.73 -0.82 34.21
CA TRP A 35 4.62 -2.14 33.61
C TRP A 35 3.59 -2.18 32.47
N ARG A 36 2.41 -1.61 32.69
CA ARG A 36 1.36 -1.53 31.67
C ARG A 36 1.77 -0.68 30.46
N TYR A 37 2.56 0.37 30.68
CA TYR A 37 3.12 1.18 29.59
C TYR A 37 4.07 0.34 28.72
N PHE A 38 4.98 -0.43 29.33
CA PHE A 38 5.89 -1.29 28.57
C PHE A 38 5.19 -2.46 27.87
N GLU A 39 4.16 -3.04 28.48
CA GLU A 39 3.40 -4.12 27.85
C GLU A 39 2.56 -3.68 26.65
N GLY A 40 2.25 -2.39 26.49
CA GLY A 40 1.44 -1.89 25.37
C GLY A 40 2.26 -1.51 24.13
N VAL A 41 3.58 -1.37 24.26
CA VAL A 41 4.45 -0.88 23.18
C VAL A 41 5.00 -2.06 22.38
N GLY A 42 4.66 -2.11 21.10
CA GLY A 42 5.19 -3.12 20.19
C GLY A 42 6.63 -2.82 19.75
N PRO A 43 7.15 -3.57 18.77
CA PRO A 43 8.55 -3.53 18.39
C PRO A 43 8.90 -2.23 17.69
N LYS A 44 10.08 -1.69 18.05
CA LYS A 44 10.71 -0.57 17.34
C LYS A 44 11.46 -1.09 16.13
N ILE A 45 11.17 -0.53 14.96
CA ILE A 45 11.75 -0.90 13.67
C ILE A 45 12.42 0.31 13.01
N LYS A 46 13.37 0.03 12.12
CA LYS A 46 14.05 1.00 11.26
C LYS A 46 13.75 0.66 9.81
N ILE A 47 13.22 1.63 9.07
CA ILE A 47 12.93 1.48 7.64
C ILE A 47 13.80 2.47 6.87
N TYR A 48 14.61 1.94 5.95
CA TYR A 48 15.55 2.70 5.13
C TYR A 48 14.89 2.97 3.78
N PHE A 49 14.82 4.25 3.40
CA PHE A 49 14.30 4.68 2.11
C PHE A 49 15.37 5.45 1.36
N ASP A 50 15.38 5.35 0.03
CA ASP A 50 16.29 6.13 -0.81
C ASP A 50 15.89 7.64 -0.81
N ASP A 51 14.60 7.95 -0.60
CA ASP A 51 14.06 9.31 -0.44
C ASP A 51 13.04 9.34 0.71
N GLY A 52 13.01 10.43 1.48
CA GLY A 52 12.10 10.62 2.60
C GLY A 52 10.66 10.95 2.20
N ALA A 53 10.38 11.39 0.96
CA ALA A 53 9.05 11.70 0.41
C ALA A 53 8.08 12.41 1.38
N ASN A 54 8.62 13.34 2.18
CA ASN A 54 7.90 14.10 3.20
C ASN A 54 7.30 13.26 4.36
N ILE A 55 7.94 12.14 4.73
CA ILE A 55 7.69 11.42 5.99
C ILE A 55 7.98 12.38 7.15
N GLN A 56 7.04 12.46 8.09
CA GLN A 56 7.13 13.31 9.26
C GLN A 56 7.05 12.48 10.55
N ALA A 57 7.94 12.78 11.48
CA ALA A 57 7.91 12.24 12.83
C ALA A 57 6.58 12.58 13.52
N GLU A 58 6.03 11.62 14.26
CA GLU A 58 4.78 11.73 15.03
C GLU A 58 3.53 12.06 14.19
N ARG A 59 3.62 11.92 12.86
CA ARG A 59 2.52 12.19 11.93
C ARG A 59 2.32 11.06 10.92
N THR A 60 3.40 10.56 10.34
CA THR A 60 3.32 9.48 9.35
C THR A 60 2.97 8.16 10.02
N ARG A 61 1.83 7.58 9.62
CA ARG A 61 1.33 6.30 10.11
C ARG A 61 1.85 5.14 9.26
N ILE A 62 2.00 3.98 9.89
CA ILE A 62 2.20 2.70 9.20
C ILE A 62 0.85 1.99 9.14
N THR A 63 0.44 1.57 7.94
CA THR A 63 -0.87 0.97 7.71
C THR A 63 -0.77 -0.37 6.98
N TYR A 64 -1.64 -1.30 7.36
CA TYR A 64 -1.89 -2.54 6.63
C TYR A 64 -3.36 -2.59 6.24
N ARG A 65 -3.66 -2.71 4.95
CA ARG A 65 -5.03 -2.74 4.42
C ARG A 65 -5.92 -1.61 4.96
N GLY A 66 -5.36 -0.40 5.09
CA GLY A 66 -6.06 0.78 5.62
C GLY A 66 -6.15 0.88 7.15
N VAL A 67 -5.75 -0.16 7.89
CA VAL A 67 -5.71 -0.16 9.35
C VAL A 67 -4.35 0.36 9.83
N THR A 68 -4.34 1.30 10.76
CA THR A 68 -3.09 1.82 11.35
C THR A 68 -2.53 0.81 12.35
N ILE A 69 -1.30 0.36 12.10
CA ILE A 69 -0.60 -0.66 12.90
C ILE A 69 0.69 -0.13 13.54
N GLY A 70 1.04 1.14 13.30
CA GLY A 70 2.25 1.75 13.83
C GLY A 70 2.39 3.21 13.45
N MET A 71 3.45 3.84 13.94
CA MET A 71 3.73 5.26 13.71
C MET A 71 5.22 5.53 13.62
N VAL A 72 5.61 6.46 12.74
CA VAL A 72 6.98 6.95 12.65
C VAL A 72 7.24 7.92 13.80
N ASN A 73 8.20 7.61 14.65
CA ASN A 73 8.57 8.45 15.81
C ASN A 73 9.70 9.43 15.51
N LYS A 74 10.61 9.06 14.61
CA LYS A 74 11.76 9.89 14.26
C LYS A 74 12.16 9.65 12.81
N VAL A 75 12.64 10.69 12.15
CA VAL A 75 13.27 10.62 10.83
C VAL A 75 14.70 11.13 10.97
N SER A 76 15.66 10.42 10.40
CA SER A 76 17.05 10.89 10.28
C SER A 76 17.60 10.57 8.90
N ILE A 77 18.74 11.17 8.58
CA ILE A 77 19.53 10.81 7.41
C ILE A 77 20.57 9.76 7.86
N SER A 78 20.94 8.83 6.98
CA SER A 78 22.02 7.87 7.22
C SER A 78 23.38 8.55 7.33
N ASP A 79 24.35 7.90 7.98
CA ASP A 79 25.68 8.50 8.20
C ASP A 79 26.43 8.81 6.90
N ASP A 80 26.12 8.09 5.82
CA ASP A 80 26.66 8.32 4.47
C ASP A 80 25.85 9.33 3.63
N ASN A 81 24.79 9.91 4.20
CA ASN A 81 23.86 10.85 3.57
C ASN A 81 23.14 10.32 2.32
N LYS A 82 23.03 9.00 2.14
CA LYS A 82 22.39 8.40 0.96
C LYS A 82 20.96 7.93 1.17
N GLU A 83 20.58 7.64 2.42
CA GLU A 83 19.28 7.08 2.74
C GLU A 83 18.60 7.88 3.87
N VAL A 84 17.28 7.87 3.87
CA VAL A 84 16.45 8.38 4.95
C VAL A 84 16.01 7.21 5.83
N ILE A 85 16.26 7.33 7.13
CA ILE A 85 15.93 6.33 8.14
C ILE A 85 14.68 6.78 8.89
N ALA A 86 13.58 6.05 8.69
CA ALA A 86 12.36 6.19 9.48
C ALA A 86 12.41 5.22 10.67
N TYR A 87 12.47 5.77 11.88
CA TYR A 87 12.31 5.03 13.13
C TYR A 87 10.83 4.97 13.45
N ALA A 88 10.27 3.77 13.50
CA ALA A 88 8.86 3.58 13.76
C ALA A 88 8.63 2.58 14.88
N THR A 89 7.51 2.74 15.57
CA THR A 89 7.03 1.80 16.58
C THR A 89 5.76 1.15 16.05
N LEU A 90 5.76 -0.18 15.98
CA LEU A 90 4.57 -0.96 15.69
C LEU A 90 3.73 -1.13 16.96
N GLN A 91 2.43 -1.33 16.79
CA GLN A 91 1.55 -1.77 17.86
C GLN A 91 1.86 -3.23 18.22
N LYS A 92 1.49 -3.65 19.43
CA LYS A 92 1.80 -5.00 19.94
C LYS A 92 1.14 -6.12 19.15
N ASP A 93 -0.10 -5.90 18.72
CA ASP A 93 -0.85 -6.80 17.84
C ASP A 93 -0.30 -6.86 16.39
N ALA A 94 0.60 -5.94 16.05
CA ALA A 94 1.31 -5.92 14.77
C ALA A 94 2.77 -6.43 14.88
N GLU A 95 3.12 -7.13 15.95
CA GLU A 95 4.44 -7.74 16.13
C GLU A 95 4.87 -8.66 14.98
N ASP A 96 3.90 -9.35 14.36
CA ASP A 96 4.14 -10.28 13.26
C ASP A 96 4.56 -9.59 11.94
N PHE A 97 4.48 -8.25 11.87
CA PHE A 97 5.03 -7.47 10.76
C PHE A 97 6.53 -7.18 10.93
N ALA A 98 7.09 -7.37 12.13
CA ALA A 98 8.51 -7.23 12.39
C ALA A 98 9.27 -8.52 12.00
N VAL A 99 9.06 -9.00 10.77
CA VAL A 99 9.65 -10.25 10.24
C VAL A 99 10.29 -10.06 8.87
N GLU A 100 11.31 -10.85 8.57
CA GLU A 100 11.97 -10.87 7.27
C GLU A 100 10.97 -11.11 6.14
N GLY A 101 11.19 -10.42 5.02
CA GLY A 101 10.29 -10.44 3.87
C GLY A 101 9.12 -9.47 3.96
N THR A 102 8.92 -8.80 5.10
CA THR A 102 7.93 -7.71 5.21
C THR A 102 8.35 -6.54 4.33
N LYS A 103 7.42 -6.07 3.50
CA LYS A 103 7.64 -4.97 2.56
C LYS A 103 7.02 -3.70 3.12
N PHE A 104 7.72 -2.59 2.95
CA PHE A 104 7.22 -1.26 3.31
C PHE A 104 7.37 -0.33 2.10
N TRP A 105 6.37 0.50 1.84
CA TRP A 105 6.45 1.52 0.80
C TRP A 105 5.69 2.77 1.20
N ILE A 106 6.16 3.91 0.70
CA ILE A 106 5.51 5.20 0.93
C ILE A 106 4.36 5.34 -0.07
N VAL A 107 3.17 5.67 0.43
CA VAL A 107 2.02 6.04 -0.38
C VAL A 107 1.81 7.54 -0.27
N THR A 108 1.97 8.22 -1.39
CA THR A 108 1.73 9.66 -1.51
C THR A 108 0.37 9.93 -2.15
N PRO A 109 -0.35 10.97 -1.72
CA PRO A 109 -1.60 11.36 -2.35
C PRO A 109 -1.34 11.79 -3.81
N LYS A 110 -2.03 11.16 -4.75
CA LYS A 110 -2.06 11.61 -6.15
C LYS A 110 -3.35 12.38 -6.40
N VAL A 111 -3.23 13.63 -6.83
CA VAL A 111 -4.40 14.43 -7.23
C VAL A 111 -4.74 14.05 -8.68
N SER A 112 -5.71 13.15 -8.86
CA SER A 112 -6.32 12.96 -10.17
C SER A 112 -7.58 13.82 -10.26
N ILE A 113 -7.66 14.65 -11.30
CA ILE A 113 -8.82 15.54 -11.57
C ILE A 113 -10.08 14.73 -12.00
N GLN A 114 -9.95 13.40 -12.15
CA GLN A 114 -10.96 12.48 -12.69
C GLN A 114 -12.07 12.01 -11.75
N GLY A 115 -12.06 12.39 -10.48
CA GLY A 115 -13.03 11.89 -9.52
C GLY A 115 -12.50 12.00 -8.12
N ILE A 116 -13.38 12.35 -7.21
CA ILE A 116 -13.06 12.63 -5.82
C ILE A 116 -12.75 11.30 -5.13
N SER A 117 -11.48 10.92 -5.08
CA SER A 117 -10.97 9.82 -4.25
C SER A 117 -9.56 10.20 -3.82
N GLY A 118 -9.26 10.11 -2.52
CA GLY A 118 -7.98 10.57 -1.97
C GLY A 118 -7.95 12.03 -1.50
N LEU A 119 -9.05 12.79 -1.52
CA LEU A 119 -9.13 14.07 -0.80
C LEU A 119 -8.90 13.88 0.70
N GLU A 120 -9.27 12.72 1.26
CA GLU A 120 -8.95 12.34 2.63
C GLU A 120 -7.43 12.28 2.90
N THR A 121 -6.62 11.90 1.90
CA THR A 121 -5.16 11.83 2.00
C THR A 121 -4.45 13.18 1.81
N LEU A 122 -5.09 14.13 1.13
CA LEU A 122 -4.60 15.52 1.04
C LEU A 122 -4.57 16.19 2.43
N ILE A 123 -5.50 15.82 3.30
CA ILE A 123 -5.54 16.29 4.70
C ILE A 123 -4.62 15.45 5.59
N GLN A 124 -4.53 14.13 5.36
CA GLN A 124 -3.82 13.21 6.24
C GLN A 124 -2.30 13.09 5.97
N GLY A 125 -1.82 13.54 4.81
CA GLY A 125 -0.41 13.46 4.42
C GLY A 125 0.02 12.06 3.98
N PRO A 126 1.30 11.89 3.59
CA PRO A 126 1.84 10.59 3.19
C PRO A 126 1.82 9.59 4.35
N TYR A 127 1.59 8.32 4.02
CA TYR A 127 1.64 7.22 4.97
C TYR A 127 2.51 6.08 4.42
N ILE A 128 2.96 5.19 5.32
CA ILE A 128 3.72 4.00 4.94
C ILE A 128 2.74 2.83 4.91
N ALA A 129 2.61 2.15 3.78
CA ALA A 129 1.88 0.91 3.68
C ALA A 129 2.83 -0.29 3.87
N THR A 130 2.28 -1.41 4.34
CA THR A 130 3.06 -2.63 4.56
C THR A 130 2.38 -3.87 3.99
N GLN A 131 3.19 -4.91 3.73
CA GLN A 131 2.73 -6.27 3.44
C GLN A 131 3.58 -7.26 4.26
N PRO A 132 2.97 -8.15 5.06
CA PRO A 132 3.69 -9.04 5.96
C PRO A 132 4.50 -10.08 5.19
N GLY A 133 5.69 -10.37 5.69
CA GLY A 133 6.55 -11.45 5.22
C GLY A 133 6.30 -12.78 5.92
N LYS A 134 7.11 -13.78 5.58
CA LYS A 134 7.17 -15.07 6.28
C LYS A 134 8.64 -15.39 6.49
N GLY A 135 9.19 -14.92 7.60
CA GLY A 135 10.62 -15.05 7.90
C GLY A 135 10.92 -14.87 9.38
N ALA A 136 12.20 -14.80 9.73
CA ALA A 136 12.62 -14.61 11.12
C ALA A 136 12.29 -13.19 11.61
N LYS A 137 12.18 -13.00 12.93
CA LYS A 137 11.97 -11.66 13.50
C LYS A 137 13.14 -10.74 13.14
N THR A 138 12.84 -9.57 12.59
CA THR A 138 13.83 -8.54 12.24
C THR A 138 13.29 -7.15 12.56
N LYS A 139 14.21 -6.21 12.76
CA LYS A 139 13.90 -4.81 13.09
C LYS A 139 14.36 -3.83 12.03
N THR A 140 14.95 -4.33 10.95
CA THR A 140 15.57 -3.52 9.91
C THR A 140 14.97 -3.89 8.55
N PHE A 141 14.51 -2.87 7.83
CA PHE A 141 13.80 -3.05 6.56
C PHE A 141 14.30 -2.05 5.52
N LYS A 142 14.34 -2.46 4.26
CA LYS A 142 14.49 -1.54 3.13
C LYS A 142 13.11 -1.28 2.53
N GLY A 143 12.71 -0.02 2.57
CA GLY A 143 11.47 0.47 2.01
C GLY A 143 11.63 0.95 0.57
N LYS A 144 10.51 1.06 -0.15
CA LYS A 144 10.47 1.60 -1.51
C LYS A 144 9.67 2.89 -1.57
N LEU A 145 10.06 3.79 -2.46
CA LEU A 145 9.21 4.91 -2.87
C LEU A 145 8.17 4.35 -3.85
N GLU A 146 6.90 4.42 -3.45
CA GLU A 146 5.75 3.93 -4.24
C GLU A 146 5.66 2.40 -4.40
N SER A 147 4.44 1.87 -4.38
CA SER A 147 4.21 0.46 -4.72
C SER A 147 4.38 0.29 -6.22
N GLU A 148 5.04 -0.79 -6.64
CA GLU A 148 5.09 -1.20 -8.04
C GLU A 148 3.70 -1.51 -8.64
N SER A 149 2.65 -1.52 -7.81
CA SER A 149 1.23 -1.51 -8.19
C SER A 149 0.54 -0.28 -7.61
N ASN A 150 -0.25 0.44 -8.42
CA ASN A 150 -1.16 1.50 -7.93
C ASN A 150 -2.34 0.94 -7.09
N ASP A 151 -2.32 -0.34 -6.73
CA ASP A 151 -3.33 -0.98 -5.90
C ASP A 151 -2.65 -1.93 -4.90
N PRO A 152 -2.59 -1.58 -3.60
CA PRO A 152 -2.05 -2.43 -2.55
C PRO A 152 -3.06 -3.47 -2.03
N LEU A 153 -4.28 -3.54 -2.59
CA LEU A 153 -5.39 -4.31 -2.04
C LEU A 153 -5.90 -5.45 -2.91
N GLU A 154 -5.48 -5.58 -4.16
CA GLU A 154 -5.95 -6.64 -5.04
C GLU A 154 -4.85 -7.67 -5.32
N ASP A 155 -5.12 -8.93 -4.95
CA ASP A 155 -4.41 -10.08 -5.51
C ASP A 155 -4.49 -9.94 -7.04
N THR A 156 -3.37 -9.62 -7.67
CA THR A 156 -3.28 -9.38 -9.10
C THR A 156 -2.20 -10.27 -9.69
N VAL A 157 -2.47 -10.74 -10.90
CA VAL A 157 -1.54 -11.55 -11.68
C VAL A 157 -0.89 -10.67 -12.73
N PRO A 158 0.46 -10.62 -12.78
CA PRO A 158 1.17 -9.85 -13.78
C PRO A 158 1.19 -10.56 -15.13
N TYR A 159 1.07 -9.79 -16.21
CA TYR A 159 1.33 -10.21 -17.58
C TYR A 159 2.20 -9.16 -18.28
N HIS A 160 2.94 -9.58 -19.30
CA HIS A 160 3.83 -8.71 -20.06
C HIS A 160 3.32 -8.55 -21.47
N LEU A 161 3.21 -7.31 -21.93
CA LEU A 161 2.84 -6.99 -23.29
C LEU A 161 4.04 -6.36 -23.99
N GLU A 162 4.34 -6.86 -25.19
CA GLU A 162 5.46 -6.38 -26.01
C GLU A 162 4.91 -5.53 -27.16
N THR A 163 5.49 -4.35 -27.35
CA THR A 163 5.17 -3.45 -28.46
C THR A 163 6.44 -2.74 -28.93
N THR A 164 6.46 -2.27 -30.17
CA THR A 164 7.50 -1.36 -30.69
C THR A 164 7.17 0.11 -30.43
N ASN A 165 5.91 0.42 -30.08
CA ASN A 165 5.46 1.78 -29.79
C ASN A 165 4.51 1.79 -28.59
N VAL A 166 4.82 2.62 -27.59
CA VAL A 166 4.03 2.75 -26.35
C VAL A 166 3.01 3.87 -26.40
N GLU A 167 3.01 4.70 -27.45
CA GLU A 167 2.18 5.90 -27.55
C GLU A 167 0.83 5.78 -26.85
N SER A 168 0.53 6.73 -25.98
CA SER A 168 -0.73 6.79 -25.21
C SER A 168 -0.96 5.64 -24.22
N ILE A 169 0.10 4.98 -23.74
CA ILE A 169 0.06 4.08 -22.58
C ILE A 169 0.95 4.59 -21.47
N ASN A 170 0.36 4.80 -20.30
CA ASN A 170 1.02 5.24 -19.09
C ASN A 170 0.76 4.27 -17.93
N PRO A 171 1.67 4.18 -16.95
CA PRO A 171 1.38 3.54 -15.67
C PRO A 171 0.10 4.14 -15.05
N GLY A 172 -0.84 3.28 -14.66
CA GLY A 172 -2.17 3.65 -14.17
C GLY A 172 -3.30 3.50 -15.19
N ASP A 173 -2.99 3.41 -16.48
CA ASP A 173 -4.00 3.21 -17.53
C ASP A 173 -4.78 1.91 -17.33
N SER A 174 -6.06 1.93 -17.68
CA SER A 174 -6.96 0.80 -17.42
C SER A 174 -6.74 -0.34 -18.42
N VAL A 175 -6.75 -1.57 -17.91
CA VAL A 175 -6.93 -2.78 -18.73
C VAL A 175 -8.39 -3.19 -18.65
N THR A 176 -9.07 -3.29 -19.79
CA THR A 176 -10.50 -3.61 -19.85
C THR A 176 -10.81 -4.84 -20.69
N TYR A 177 -11.89 -5.52 -20.31
CA TYR A 177 -12.51 -6.58 -21.08
C TYR A 177 -13.98 -6.18 -21.28
N ARG A 178 -14.41 -6.01 -22.54
CA ARG A 178 -15.77 -5.53 -22.88
C ARG A 178 -16.16 -4.22 -22.18
N GLY A 179 -15.21 -3.31 -22.01
CA GLY A 179 -15.43 -2.02 -21.35
C GLY A 179 -15.45 -2.08 -19.82
N MET A 180 -15.40 -3.27 -19.21
CA MET A 180 -15.22 -3.40 -17.75
C MET A 180 -13.73 -3.40 -17.40
N LYS A 181 -13.32 -2.52 -16.48
CA LYS A 181 -11.96 -2.50 -15.93
C LYS A 181 -11.69 -3.80 -15.17
N ILE A 182 -10.66 -4.52 -15.58
CA ILE A 182 -10.21 -5.78 -14.95
C ILE A 182 -8.79 -5.70 -14.39
N GLY A 183 -8.09 -4.60 -14.66
CA GLY A 183 -6.70 -4.42 -14.26
C GLY A 183 -6.18 -3.03 -14.62
N SER A 184 -4.86 -2.87 -14.51
CA SER A 184 -4.16 -1.63 -14.86
C SER A 184 -2.75 -1.90 -15.35
N VAL A 185 -2.21 -0.93 -16.10
CA VAL A 185 -0.79 -0.88 -16.45
C VAL A 185 0.00 -0.51 -15.21
N THR A 186 0.97 -1.34 -14.85
CA THR A 186 1.82 -1.11 -13.66
C THR A 186 3.17 -0.55 -14.02
N LYS A 187 3.79 -1.02 -15.11
CA LYS A 187 5.11 -0.55 -15.55
C LYS A 187 5.22 -0.46 -17.06
N VAL A 188 6.08 0.43 -17.50
CA VAL A 188 6.50 0.56 -18.89
C VAL A 188 8.01 0.68 -18.89
N ASN A 189 8.70 -0.27 -19.50
CA ASN A 189 10.15 -0.31 -19.56
C ASN A 189 10.64 -0.62 -20.97
N LEU A 190 11.82 -0.13 -21.32
CA LEU A 190 12.50 -0.54 -22.53
C LEU A 190 13.17 -1.91 -22.29
N SER A 191 13.08 -2.82 -23.28
CA SER A 191 13.78 -4.11 -23.24
C SER A 191 15.30 -3.91 -23.20
N LYS A 192 16.04 -4.93 -22.74
CA LYS A 192 17.51 -4.89 -22.68
C LYS A 192 18.17 -4.65 -24.04
N SER A 193 17.53 -5.06 -25.13
CA SER A 193 18.00 -4.85 -26.51
C SER A 193 17.61 -3.48 -27.07
N ALA A 194 16.83 -2.67 -26.35
CA ALA A 194 16.27 -1.41 -26.80
C ALA A 194 15.32 -1.48 -28.03
N GLN A 195 14.98 -2.68 -28.49
CA GLN A 195 14.16 -2.88 -29.70
C GLN A 195 12.66 -2.94 -29.41
N THR A 196 12.29 -3.42 -28.22
CA THR A 196 10.89 -3.56 -27.79
C THR A 196 10.65 -2.86 -26.47
N ILE A 197 9.42 -2.40 -26.27
CA ILE A 197 8.92 -1.86 -25.02
C ILE A 197 8.13 -2.97 -24.34
N LEU A 198 8.46 -3.19 -23.07
CA LEU A 198 7.80 -4.14 -22.18
C LEU A 198 6.83 -3.38 -21.29
N VAL A 199 5.54 -3.59 -21.53
CA VAL A 199 4.45 -3.05 -20.72
C VAL A 199 4.00 -4.15 -19.76
N GLN A 200 4.16 -3.92 -18.46
CA GLN A 200 3.63 -4.81 -17.44
C GLN A 200 2.20 -4.37 -17.11
N ILE A 201 1.28 -5.33 -17.17
CA ILE A 201 -0.10 -5.17 -16.69
C ILE A 201 -0.35 -6.09 -15.51
N ASN A 202 -1.20 -5.64 -14.59
CA ASN A 202 -1.69 -6.46 -13.50
C ASN A 202 -3.20 -6.63 -13.66
N VAL A 203 -3.64 -7.88 -13.75
CA VAL A 203 -5.06 -8.26 -13.86
C VAL A 203 -5.51 -8.81 -12.51
N GLN A 204 -6.69 -8.40 -12.03
CA GLN A 204 -7.23 -8.90 -10.76
C GLN A 204 -7.44 -10.41 -10.81
N ASP A 205 -7.13 -11.11 -9.72
CA ASP A 205 -7.18 -12.58 -9.65
C ASP A 205 -8.53 -13.15 -10.08
N LYS A 206 -9.62 -12.51 -9.65
CA LYS A 206 -11.01 -12.83 -10.04
C LYS A 206 -11.29 -12.75 -11.55
N PHE A 207 -10.40 -12.13 -12.34
CA PHE A 207 -10.50 -12.00 -13.79
C PHE A 207 -9.42 -12.75 -14.56
N VAL A 208 -8.50 -13.44 -13.90
CA VAL A 208 -7.41 -14.22 -14.55
C VAL A 208 -7.93 -15.21 -15.58
N ARG A 209 -9.11 -15.80 -15.34
CA ARG A 209 -9.78 -16.71 -16.29
C ARG A 209 -10.08 -16.10 -17.66
N LEU A 210 -10.09 -14.76 -17.77
CA LEU A 210 -10.33 -14.06 -19.02
C LEU A 210 -9.08 -14.08 -19.92
N VAL A 211 -7.90 -14.21 -19.31
CA VAL A 211 -6.60 -14.23 -20.01
C VAL A 211 -6.28 -15.67 -20.44
N ARG A 212 -6.38 -15.91 -21.74
CA ARG A 212 -6.05 -17.18 -22.41
C ARG A 212 -4.78 -17.04 -23.21
N SER A 213 -4.19 -18.17 -23.58
CA SER A 213 -3.00 -18.21 -24.44
C SER A 213 -3.18 -17.50 -25.78
N ASN A 214 -4.41 -17.41 -26.27
CA ASN A 214 -4.78 -16.71 -27.51
C ASN A 214 -5.49 -15.37 -27.29
N THR A 215 -5.50 -14.81 -26.07
CA THR A 215 -6.05 -13.48 -25.83
C THR A 215 -5.26 -12.43 -26.61
N VAL A 216 -5.99 -11.52 -27.25
CA VAL A 216 -5.44 -10.42 -28.03
C VAL A 216 -5.60 -9.12 -27.24
N PHE A 217 -4.52 -8.36 -27.12
CA PHE A 217 -4.45 -7.08 -26.41
C PHE A 217 -4.21 -5.96 -27.41
N TRP A 218 -4.95 -4.86 -27.33
CA TRP A 218 -4.71 -3.70 -28.18
C TRP A 218 -4.86 -2.38 -27.43
N ARG A 219 -4.22 -1.35 -27.99
CA ARG A 219 -4.31 0.02 -27.48
C ARG A 219 -5.72 0.58 -27.71
N LYS A 220 -6.31 1.10 -26.63
CA LYS A 220 -7.53 1.90 -26.70
C LYS A 220 -7.13 3.34 -26.99
N VAL A 221 -7.41 3.80 -28.22
CA VAL A 221 -7.16 5.19 -28.60
C VAL A 221 -8.16 6.09 -27.87
N GLY A 222 -7.66 6.94 -26.98
CA GLY A 222 -8.45 8.02 -26.39
C GLY A 222 -8.60 9.15 -27.40
N ILE A 223 -9.83 9.55 -27.70
CA ILE A 223 -10.06 10.77 -28.48
C ILE A 223 -9.82 11.95 -27.53
N GLN A 224 -8.65 12.59 -27.65
CA GLN A 224 -8.50 13.96 -27.15
C GLN A 224 -9.25 14.87 -28.11
N ALA A 225 -10.49 15.21 -27.78
CA ALA A 225 -11.17 16.33 -28.42
C ALA A 225 -10.42 17.62 -28.05
N LYS A 226 -9.39 17.99 -28.82
CA LYS A 226 -8.83 19.34 -28.78
C LYS A 226 -9.93 20.27 -29.26
N LEU A 227 -10.66 20.87 -28.33
CA LEU A 227 -11.61 21.95 -28.60
C LEU A 227 -10.84 23.11 -29.21
N GLY A 228 -10.90 23.23 -30.54
CA GLY A 228 -10.47 24.42 -31.26
C GLY A 228 -11.42 25.56 -30.90
N LEU A 229 -10.88 26.57 -30.22
CA LEU A 229 -11.57 27.80 -29.85
C LEU A 229 -12.04 28.56 -31.08
N PHE A 230 -13.28 28.40 -31.57
CA PHE A 230 -13.98 29.46 -32.30
C PHE A 230 -15.52 29.34 -32.22
N LYS A 231 -16.10 30.41 -31.65
CA LYS A 231 -17.40 31.03 -31.97
C LYS A 231 -18.64 30.12 -31.99
N SER A 232 -19.34 30.04 -30.87
CA SER A 232 -20.73 30.53 -30.73
C SER A 232 -21.24 30.17 -29.32
N GLU A 233 -22.20 30.94 -28.81
CA GLU A 233 -22.93 30.67 -27.57
C GLU A 233 -23.64 29.31 -27.64
N VAL A 234 -22.94 28.25 -27.25
CA VAL A 234 -23.53 26.97 -26.93
C VAL A 234 -23.23 26.75 -25.47
N LYS A 235 -24.28 26.57 -24.65
CA LYS A 235 -24.13 26.09 -23.27
C LYS A 235 -23.51 24.68 -23.34
N ILE A 236 -22.20 24.63 -23.23
CA ILE A 236 -21.43 23.41 -23.21
C ILE A 236 -21.42 22.91 -21.75
N ASN A 237 -22.34 22.00 -21.42
CA ASN A 237 -22.21 21.14 -20.24
C ASN A 237 -21.25 19.96 -20.54
N SER A 238 -20.10 20.20 -21.19
CA SER A 238 -19.12 19.15 -21.47
C SER A 238 -17.83 19.43 -20.70
N LEU A 239 -17.82 19.04 -19.44
CA LEU A 239 -16.59 18.89 -18.67
C LEU A 239 -16.30 17.41 -18.38
N ASP A 240 -16.58 16.52 -19.34
CA ASP A 240 -16.45 15.06 -19.15
C ASP A 240 -16.01 14.29 -20.41
N SER A 241 -15.07 14.84 -21.17
CA SER A 241 -14.50 14.09 -22.31
C SER A 241 -12.98 14.16 -22.34
N ILE A 242 -12.36 13.64 -21.28
CA ILE A 242 -11.00 13.08 -21.35
C ILE A 242 -11.17 11.56 -21.39
N ILE A 243 -11.20 11.00 -22.59
CA ILE A 243 -11.10 9.55 -22.78
C ILE A 243 -9.65 9.18 -22.43
N HIS A 244 -9.47 8.47 -21.33
CA HIS A 244 -8.15 7.98 -20.92
C HIS A 244 -7.68 6.92 -21.91
N GLY A 245 -6.38 6.93 -22.19
CA GLY A 245 -5.72 5.81 -22.84
C GLY A 245 -5.92 4.53 -22.03
N GLY A 246 -5.73 3.40 -22.68
CA GLY A 246 -5.96 2.12 -22.04
C GLY A 246 -5.60 0.95 -22.93
N ILE A 247 -5.82 -0.24 -22.40
CA ILE A 247 -5.63 -1.49 -23.12
C ILE A 247 -6.93 -2.26 -23.05
N ASP A 248 -7.46 -2.62 -24.21
CA ASP A 248 -8.58 -3.54 -24.30
C ASP A 248 -8.06 -4.93 -24.64
N MET A 249 -8.72 -5.95 -24.11
CA MET A 249 -8.42 -7.34 -24.42
C MET A 249 -9.67 -8.16 -24.67
N PHE A 250 -9.60 -9.03 -25.67
CA PHE A 250 -10.63 -10.02 -25.97
C PHE A 250 -9.98 -11.37 -26.27
N THR A 251 -10.75 -12.44 -26.03
CA THR A 251 -10.33 -13.81 -26.30
C THR A 251 -11.11 -14.31 -27.53
N PRO A 252 -10.43 -14.76 -28.60
CA PRO A 252 -11.07 -15.36 -29.75
C PRO A 252 -11.85 -16.64 -29.41
N GLU A 253 -12.74 -17.03 -30.31
CA GLU A 253 -13.42 -18.32 -30.27
C GLU A 253 -12.81 -19.27 -31.32
N PRO A 254 -12.41 -20.51 -30.95
CA PRO A 254 -12.48 -21.12 -29.62
C PRO A 254 -11.45 -20.54 -28.63
N PRO A 255 -11.75 -20.53 -27.31
CA PRO A 255 -10.80 -20.05 -26.31
C PRO A 255 -9.64 -21.02 -26.14
N GLY A 256 -8.42 -20.49 -26.00
CA GLY A 256 -7.25 -21.26 -25.62
C GLY A 256 -7.24 -21.65 -24.14
N GLU A 257 -6.13 -22.26 -23.71
CA GLU A 257 -5.90 -22.58 -22.30
C GLU A 257 -5.75 -21.32 -21.45
N ILE A 258 -5.99 -21.43 -20.14
CA ILE A 258 -5.71 -20.34 -19.20
C ILE A 258 -4.22 -20.00 -19.27
N SER A 259 -3.92 -18.71 -19.44
CA SER A 259 -2.54 -18.27 -19.54
C SER A 259 -1.79 -18.46 -18.22
N LYS A 260 -0.51 -18.82 -18.31
CA LYS A 260 0.36 -18.88 -17.13
C LYS A 260 0.67 -17.48 -16.63
N TRP A 261 0.90 -17.34 -15.33
CA TRP A 261 1.31 -16.07 -14.72
C TRP A 261 2.61 -15.57 -15.36
N GLY A 262 2.70 -14.27 -15.62
CA GLY A 262 3.86 -13.63 -16.23
C GLY A 262 4.03 -13.87 -17.74
N SER A 263 3.07 -14.57 -18.39
CA SER A 263 3.13 -14.82 -19.83
C SER A 263 3.22 -13.54 -20.65
N LYS A 264 3.84 -13.68 -21.82
CA LYS A 264 4.10 -12.60 -22.77
C LYS A 264 3.06 -12.59 -23.88
N PHE A 265 2.58 -11.41 -24.24
CA PHE A 265 1.66 -11.18 -25.34
C PHE A 265 2.13 -10.03 -26.21
N VAL A 266 1.64 -9.96 -27.44
CA VAL A 266 1.83 -8.80 -28.31
C VAL A 266 0.74 -7.78 -28.00
N LEU A 267 1.13 -6.52 -27.87
CA LEU A 267 0.21 -5.39 -27.79
C LEU A 267 0.06 -4.77 -29.18
N TYR A 268 -1.14 -4.88 -29.75
CA TYR A 268 -1.47 -4.34 -31.05
C TYR A 268 -1.86 -2.85 -30.97
N ASP A 269 -1.61 -2.11 -32.05
CA ASP A 269 -1.96 -0.68 -32.13
C ASP A 269 -3.46 -0.41 -32.17
N GLY A 270 -4.25 -1.40 -32.56
CA GLY A 270 -5.69 -1.30 -32.64
C GLY A 270 -6.36 -2.68 -32.63
N PRO A 271 -7.70 -2.70 -32.54
CA PRO A 271 -8.44 -3.95 -32.44
C PRO A 271 -8.28 -4.81 -33.70
N PRO A 272 -8.22 -6.15 -33.56
CA PRO A 272 -8.28 -7.05 -34.71
C PRO A 272 -9.64 -6.95 -35.41
N LYS A 273 -9.69 -7.30 -36.69
CA LYS A 273 -10.96 -7.33 -37.45
C LYS A 273 -11.94 -8.31 -36.80
N ASP A 274 -13.22 -7.94 -36.79
CA ASP A 274 -14.34 -8.77 -36.30
C ASP A 274 -14.28 -9.18 -34.83
N TYR A 275 -13.43 -8.56 -33.99
CA TYR A 275 -13.31 -8.91 -32.57
C TYR A 275 -14.62 -8.83 -31.79
N GLN A 276 -15.56 -7.99 -32.24
CA GLN A 276 -16.88 -7.83 -31.63
C GLN A 276 -17.72 -9.12 -31.69
N LYS A 277 -17.41 -10.02 -32.63
CA LYS A 277 -18.09 -11.32 -32.77
C LYS A 277 -17.56 -12.36 -31.78
N TRP A 278 -16.41 -12.11 -31.14
CA TRP A 278 -15.81 -13.08 -30.22
C TRP A 278 -16.57 -13.13 -28.89
N ASN A 279 -17.24 -14.25 -28.64
CA ASN A 279 -17.97 -14.50 -27.41
C ASN A 279 -17.76 -15.92 -26.85
N PRO A 280 -16.49 -16.32 -26.60
CA PRO A 280 -16.24 -17.65 -26.07
C PRO A 280 -16.80 -17.79 -24.64
N LYS A 281 -17.21 -19.01 -24.29
CA LYS A 281 -17.51 -19.38 -22.90
C LYS A 281 -16.21 -19.51 -22.11
N LEU A 282 -15.99 -18.62 -21.16
CA LEU A 282 -14.82 -18.59 -20.29
C LEU A 282 -15.22 -19.00 -18.87
N GLU A 283 -15.39 -20.30 -18.67
CA GLU A 283 -15.85 -20.88 -17.39
C GLU A 283 -14.82 -20.66 -16.26
N ALA A 284 -15.33 -20.44 -15.05
CA ALA A 284 -14.54 -20.55 -13.83
C ALA A 284 -14.45 -22.04 -13.47
N LYS A 285 -13.23 -22.52 -13.19
CA LYS A 285 -13.08 -23.82 -12.53
C LYS A 285 -13.56 -23.73 -11.10
#